data_AF-A0AAT9HG27-F1
#
_entry.id   AF-A0AAT9HG27-F1
#
_cell.length_a   1.000
_cell.length_b   1.000
_cell.length_c   1.000
_cell.angle_alpha   90.00
_cell.angle_beta   90.00
_cell.angle_gamma   90.00
#
_symmetry.space_group_name_H-M   'P 1'
#
loop_
_entity.id
_entity.type
_entity.pdbx_description
1 polymer ?
#
loop_
_entity_poly.entity_id
_entity_poly.type
_entity_poly.pdbx_seq_one_letter_code
_entity_poly.pdbx_strand_id
1 'polypeptide(L)'
;MDVVGVEGEAAAGAVSAGAREVPVGEWEREPHPSDSLRTFGAFVQALREHAGLSRADLGARVQYSKHTVESVELGRRMPDEAFVERAEEALGNTGALRRAARHLTRGRRGWRRGSGGGLGWSGRR
;
A
#
# COMPACT_ATOMS: atom_id res chain seq x y z
N MET A 1 -21.02 56.41 35.14
CA MET A 1 -20.63 55.23 35.91
C MET A 1 -21.90 54.43 36.21
N ASP A 2 -22.66 54.05 35.19
CA ASP A 2 -22.44 52.92 34.23
C ASP A 2 -22.85 51.58 34.84
N VAL A 3 -23.94 51.00 34.31
CA VAL A 3 -24.11 49.63 33.77
C VAL A 3 -25.61 49.40 33.51
N VAL A 4 -26.16 49.65 32.31
CA VAL A 4 -26.42 48.74 31.16
C VAL A 4 -26.56 47.22 31.41
N GLY A 5 -27.71 46.70 30.96
CA GLY A 5 -27.94 45.36 30.36
C GLY A 5 -27.99 44.18 31.33
N VAL A 6 -28.79 43.13 31.15
CA VAL A 6 -29.20 42.43 29.92
C VAL A 6 -30.37 41.50 30.28
N GLU A 7 -31.48 41.58 29.54
CA GLU A 7 -32.45 40.47 29.46
C GLU A 7 -32.03 39.49 28.34
N GLY A 8 -32.30 38.22 28.56
CA GLY A 8 -31.75 37.12 27.77
C GLY A 8 -32.35 36.93 26.38
N GLU A 9 -31.67 36.09 25.61
CA GLU A 9 -32.26 35.32 24.52
C GLU A 9 -31.55 33.97 24.40
N ALA A 10 -32.32 32.95 24.06
CA ALA A 10 -31.94 31.55 24.04
C ALA A 10 -31.15 31.14 22.78
N ALA A 11 -30.28 30.15 23.00
CA ALA A 11 -29.93 29.03 22.12
C ALA A 11 -29.73 29.24 20.61
N ALA A 12 -28.49 28.98 20.16
CA ALA A 12 -28.25 28.11 19.00
C ALA A 12 -26.86 27.49 19.13
N GLY A 13 -26.82 26.17 19.35
CA GLY A 13 -25.59 25.40 19.30
C GLY A 13 -25.04 25.38 17.88
N ALA A 14 -23.87 25.97 17.67
CA ALA A 14 -23.07 25.71 16.50
C ALA A 14 -22.15 24.52 16.83
N VAL A 15 -22.55 23.32 16.40
CA VAL A 15 -21.59 22.23 16.26
C VAL A 15 -20.65 22.66 15.14
N SER A 16 -19.40 22.96 15.48
CA SER A 16 -18.36 23.10 14.47
C SER A 16 -18.11 21.70 13.92
N ALA A 17 -18.90 21.32 12.92
CA ALA A 17 -18.56 20.22 12.05
C ALA A 17 -17.30 20.65 11.30
N GLY A 18 -16.14 20.29 11.88
CA GLY A 18 -14.88 20.24 11.16
C GLY A 18 -14.99 19.17 10.08
N ALA A 19 -15.74 19.47 9.02
CA ALA A 19 -15.53 18.88 7.72
C ALA A 19 -14.09 19.22 7.40
N ARG A 20 -13.19 18.25 7.56
CA ARG A 20 -11.86 18.33 6.99
C ARG A 20 -12.08 18.54 5.50
N GLU A 21 -11.94 19.78 5.07
CA GLU A 21 -11.88 20.14 3.67
C GLU A 21 -10.76 19.29 3.08
N VAL A 22 -11.14 18.25 2.36
CA VAL A 22 -10.21 17.53 1.49
C VAL A 22 -9.80 18.57 0.45
N PRO A 23 -8.53 19.01 0.43
CA PRO A 23 -8.11 20.04 -0.51
C PRO A 23 -8.41 19.54 -1.93
N VAL A 24 -9.25 20.30 -2.63
CA VAL A 24 -9.56 20.08 -4.04
C VAL A 24 -8.25 20.26 -4.80
N GLY A 25 -7.59 19.14 -5.14
CA GLY A 25 -6.31 19.15 -5.86
C GLY A 25 -5.43 17.91 -5.70
N GLU A 26 -5.76 16.94 -4.86
CA GLU A 26 -4.88 15.75 -4.67
C GLU A 26 -4.92 14.75 -5.85
N TRP A 27 -5.86 14.91 -6.78
CA TRP A 27 -6.07 13.99 -7.91
C TRP A 27 -5.16 14.23 -9.12
N GLU A 28 -4.40 15.33 -9.16
CA GLU A 28 -3.42 15.68 -10.21
C GLU A 28 -1.96 15.54 -9.73
N ARG A 29 -1.72 14.81 -8.64
CA ARG A 29 -0.35 14.51 -8.21
C ARG A 29 0.21 13.39 -9.09
N GLU A 30 1.35 13.63 -9.74
CA GLU A 30 2.11 12.55 -10.39
C GLU A 30 2.35 11.43 -9.37
N PRO A 31 1.96 10.16 -9.67
CA PRO A 31 2.04 9.09 -8.69
C PRO A 31 3.44 9.00 -8.11
N HIS A 32 3.55 9.13 -6.80
CA HIS A 32 4.84 8.92 -6.17
C HIS A 32 5.23 7.45 -6.43
N PRO A 33 6.50 7.11 -6.64
CA PRO A 33 6.93 5.72 -6.85
C PRO A 33 6.40 4.74 -5.77
N SER A 34 6.12 5.24 -4.56
CA SER A 34 5.45 4.50 -3.48
C SER A 34 4.01 4.07 -3.79
N ASP A 35 3.31 4.76 -4.69
CA ASP A 35 1.90 4.53 -4.98
C ASP A 35 1.72 3.29 -5.83
N SER A 36 2.63 3.05 -6.78
CA SER A 36 2.69 1.78 -7.52
C SER A 36 2.91 0.58 -6.59
N LEU A 37 3.77 0.73 -5.57
CA LEU A 37 4.04 -0.28 -4.55
C LEU A 37 2.83 -0.53 -3.66
N ARG A 38 2.14 0.53 -3.21
CA ARG A 38 0.92 0.39 -2.40
C ARG A 38 -0.20 -0.30 -3.17
N THR A 39 -0.40 0.07 -4.43
CA THR A 39 -1.40 -0.57 -5.29
C THR A 39 -1.10 -2.05 -5.52
N PHE A 40 0.16 -2.39 -5.83
CA PHE A 40 0.56 -3.80 -5.95
C PHE A 40 0.38 -4.56 -4.64
N GLY A 41 0.77 -3.96 -3.51
CA GLY A 41 0.60 -4.55 -2.19
C GLY A 41 -0.86 -4.83 -1.85
N ALA A 42 -1.75 -3.87 -2.10
CA ALA A 42 -3.20 -4.03 -1.95
C ALA A 42 -3.75 -5.15 -2.84
N PHE A 43 -3.23 -5.29 -4.07
CA PHE A 43 -3.61 -6.37 -4.97
C PHE A 43 -3.19 -7.75 -4.44
N VAL A 44 -1.97 -7.90 -3.94
CA VAL A 44 -1.51 -9.14 -3.28
C VAL A 44 -2.37 -9.46 -2.06
N GLN A 45 -2.68 -8.46 -1.24
CA GLN A 45 -3.52 -8.62 -0.06
C GLN A 45 -4.93 -9.14 -0.44
N ALA A 46 -5.58 -8.52 -1.42
CA ALA A 46 -6.91 -8.90 -1.86
C ALA A 46 -6.95 -10.34 -2.40
N LEU A 47 -5.96 -10.73 -3.20
CA LEU A 47 -5.83 -12.11 -3.69
C LEU A 47 -5.59 -13.11 -2.56
N ARG A 48 -4.74 -12.75 -1.58
CA ARG A 48 -4.49 -13.59 -0.41
C ARG A 48 -5.77 -13.85 0.38
N GLU A 49 -6.54 -12.79 0.63
CA GLU A 49 -7.80 -12.88 1.38
C GLU A 49 -8.86 -13.66 0.58
N HIS A 50 -8.94 -13.43 -0.74
CA HIS A 50 -9.80 -14.21 -1.63
C HIS A 50 -9.45 -15.71 -1.63
N ALA A 51 -8.17 -16.06 -1.57
CA ALA A 51 -7.70 -17.43 -1.45
C ALA A 51 -7.85 -18.03 -0.03
N GLY A 52 -8.40 -17.27 0.93
CA GLY A 52 -8.62 -17.71 2.31
C GLY A 52 -7.33 -17.88 3.12
N LEU A 53 -6.24 -17.21 2.74
CA LEU A 53 -4.93 -17.38 3.37
C LEU A 53 -4.65 -16.29 4.39
N SER A 54 -4.10 -16.67 5.54
CA SER A 54 -3.47 -15.68 6.42
C SER A 54 -2.12 -15.22 5.85
N ARG A 55 -1.58 -14.11 6.35
CA ARG A 55 -0.22 -13.66 6.01
C ARG A 55 0.85 -14.71 6.34
N ALA A 56 0.62 -15.49 7.40
CA ALA A 56 1.54 -16.56 7.78
C ALA A 56 1.48 -17.72 6.77
N ASP A 57 0.28 -18.10 6.31
CA ASP A 57 0.10 -19.17 5.33
C ASP A 57 0.71 -18.79 3.98
N LEU A 58 0.46 -17.56 3.51
CA LEU A 58 1.10 -17.08 2.30
C LEU A 58 2.62 -17.05 2.47
N GLY A 59 3.12 -16.54 3.61
CA GLY A 59 4.55 -16.52 3.93
C GLY A 59 5.20 -17.91 3.85
N ALA A 60 4.54 -18.93 4.42
CA ALA A 60 5.00 -20.32 4.33
C ALA A 60 5.09 -20.82 2.87
N ARG A 61 4.07 -20.51 2.04
CA ARG A 61 4.04 -20.91 0.61
C ARG A 61 5.10 -20.19 -0.22
N VAL A 62 5.31 -18.89 0.04
CA VAL A 62 6.28 -18.09 -0.71
C VAL A 62 7.70 -18.14 -0.13
N GLN A 63 7.91 -18.83 0.99
CA GLN A 63 9.18 -18.94 1.70
C GLN A 63 9.71 -17.59 2.23
N TYR A 64 8.79 -16.76 2.73
CA TYR A 64 9.10 -15.48 3.39
C TYR A 64 8.41 -15.38 4.75
N SER A 65 8.95 -14.55 5.64
CA SER A 65 8.30 -14.30 6.93
C SER A 65 6.96 -13.56 6.76
N LYS A 66 6.04 -13.76 7.71
CA LYS A 66 4.78 -12.99 7.83
C LYS A 66 5.01 -11.48 7.70
N HIS A 67 6.06 -10.96 8.36
CA HIS A 67 6.40 -9.55 8.34
C HIS A 67 6.87 -9.07 6.96
N THR A 68 7.52 -9.94 6.18
CA THR A 68 7.90 -9.61 4.80
C THR A 68 6.67 -9.51 3.91
N VAL A 69 5.75 -10.47 4.03
CA VAL A 69 4.45 -10.42 3.32
C VAL A 69 3.70 -9.13 3.67
N GLU A 70 3.58 -8.82 4.96
CA GLU A 70 2.95 -7.58 5.43
C GLU A 70 3.63 -6.31 4.88
N SER A 71 4.96 -6.30 4.82
CA SER A 71 5.72 -5.16 4.30
C SER A 71 5.47 -4.95 2.80
N VAL A 72 5.32 -6.04 2.02
CA VAL A 72 4.94 -5.98 0.61
C VAL A 72 3.48 -5.53 0.45
N GLU A 73 2.55 -6.09 1.23
CA GLU A 73 1.14 -5.71 1.19
C GLU A 73 0.91 -4.22 1.48
N LEU A 74 1.69 -3.67 2.41
CA LEU A 74 1.64 -2.24 2.74
C LEU A 74 2.44 -1.35 1.78
N GLY A 75 3.05 -1.92 0.74
CA GLY A 75 3.88 -1.20 -0.22
C GLY A 75 5.16 -0.60 0.37
N ARG A 76 5.59 -1.07 1.55
CA ARG A 76 6.80 -0.59 2.25
C ARG A 76 8.07 -1.25 1.71
N ARG A 77 7.94 -2.40 1.06
CA ARG A 77 9.03 -3.17 0.46
C ARG A 77 8.71 -3.53 -0.98
N MET A 78 9.71 -3.34 -1.85
CA MET A 78 9.67 -3.86 -3.23
C MET A 78 9.71 -5.39 -3.19
N PRO A 79 8.75 -6.10 -3.80
CA PRO A 79 8.83 -7.55 -3.96
C PRO A 79 9.99 -7.90 -4.90
N ASP A 80 10.74 -8.95 -4.57
CA ASP A 80 11.72 -9.53 -5.48
C ASP A 80 11.04 -10.52 -6.45
N GLU A 81 11.79 -11.00 -7.44
CA GLU A 81 11.28 -11.93 -8.46
C GLU A 81 10.78 -13.24 -7.83
N ALA A 82 11.48 -13.76 -6.82
CA ALA A 82 11.13 -15.02 -6.19
C ALA A 82 9.83 -14.93 -5.36
N PHE A 83 9.57 -13.78 -4.73
CA PHE A 83 8.29 -13.48 -4.10
C PHE A 83 7.16 -13.45 -5.13
N VAL A 84 7.34 -12.73 -6.24
CA VAL A 84 6.31 -12.58 -7.28
C VAL A 84 5.96 -13.95 -7.88
N GLU A 85 6.95 -14.76 -8.22
CA GLU A 85 6.72 -16.08 -8.84
C GLU A 85 5.97 -17.03 -7.90
N ARG A 86 6.41 -17.16 -6.64
CA ARG A 86 5.73 -18.05 -5.69
C ARG A 86 4.37 -17.54 -5.27
N ALA A 87 4.19 -16.22 -5.16
CA ALA A 87 2.89 -15.62 -4.85
C ALA A 87 1.89 -15.86 -5.99
N GLU A 88 2.34 -15.77 -7.24
CA GLU A 88 1.54 -16.10 -8.41
C GLU A 88 1.05 -17.55 -8.34
N GLU A 89 1.93 -18.51 -8.06
CA GLU A 89 1.56 -19.92 -7.89
C GLU A 89 0.57 -20.14 -6.73
N ALA A 90 0.79 -19.46 -5.60
CA ALA A 90 -0.03 -19.63 -4.39
C ALA A 90 -1.42 -19.00 -4.46
N LEU A 91 -1.62 -18.02 -5.35
CA LEU A 91 -2.81 -17.14 -5.40
C LEU A 91 -3.66 -17.31 -6.67
N GLY A 92 -3.44 -18.38 -7.43
CA GLY A 92 -4.30 -18.80 -8.55
C GLY A 92 -3.62 -18.83 -9.92
N ASN A 93 -2.35 -18.44 -10.03
CA ASN A 93 -1.50 -18.58 -11.22
C ASN A 93 -2.09 -18.03 -12.52
N THR A 94 -2.68 -16.84 -12.46
CA THR A 94 -3.33 -16.14 -13.60
C THR A 94 -2.34 -15.35 -14.47
N GLY A 95 -1.11 -15.18 -13.99
CA GLY A 95 -0.08 -14.30 -14.52
C GLY A 95 -0.31 -12.82 -14.19
N ALA A 96 -1.31 -12.47 -13.36
CA ALA A 96 -1.63 -11.09 -13.04
C ALA A 96 -0.54 -10.42 -12.20
N LEU A 97 0.00 -11.10 -11.18
CA LEU A 97 1.09 -10.57 -10.35
C LEU A 97 2.37 -10.40 -11.16
N ARG A 98 2.70 -11.37 -12.02
CA ARG A 98 3.85 -11.28 -12.95
C ARG A 98 3.77 -10.10 -13.90
N ARG A 99 2.58 -9.74 -14.38
CA ARG A 99 2.37 -8.57 -15.25
C ARG A 99 2.43 -7.28 -14.43
N ALA A 100 1.72 -7.22 -13.30
CA ALA A 100 1.67 -6.05 -12.42
C ALA A 100 3.06 -5.67 -11.89
N ALA A 101 3.88 -6.65 -11.48
CA ALA A 101 5.21 -6.41 -10.93
C ALA A 101 6.16 -5.66 -11.89
N ARG A 102 5.94 -5.77 -13.21
CA ARG A 102 6.76 -5.07 -14.23
C ARG A 102 6.59 -3.56 -14.21
N HIS A 103 5.45 -3.10 -13.69
CA HIS A 103 5.10 -1.68 -13.60
C HIS A 103 5.53 -1.06 -12.26
N LEU A 104 6.12 -1.85 -11.36
CA LEU A 104 6.67 -1.33 -10.12
C LEU A 104 7.89 -0.47 -10.41
N THR A 105 7.81 0.78 -9.96
CA THR A 105 8.92 1.73 -10.04
C THR A 105 9.45 1.99 -8.63
N ARG A 106 10.73 1.70 -8.39
CA ARG A 106 11.45 2.34 -7.29
C ARG A 106 11.80 3.73 -7.78
N GLY A 107 11.68 4.76 -6.95
CA GLY A 107 12.10 6.11 -7.32
C GLY A 107 13.43 6.07 -8.09
N ARG A 108 13.35 6.49 -9.37
CA ARG A 108 14.42 6.52 -10.40
C ARG A 108 14.94 5.20 -11.00
N ARG A 109 14.54 3.99 -10.61
CA ARG A 109 14.89 2.73 -11.35
C ARG A 109 13.78 1.66 -11.23
N GLY A 110 13.15 1.32 -12.35
CA GLY A 110 12.09 0.31 -12.45
C GLY A 110 12.56 -1.14 -12.23
N TRP A 111 11.59 -2.05 -12.08
CA TRP A 111 11.81 -3.50 -11.98
C TRP A 111 12.71 -4.02 -13.12
N ARG A 112 13.76 -4.77 -12.76
CA ARG A 112 14.64 -5.46 -13.71
C ARG A 112 14.50 -6.96 -13.51
N ARG A 113 14.20 -7.70 -14.58
CA ARG A 113 14.36 -9.16 -14.59
C ARG A 113 15.83 -9.50 -14.32
N GLY A 114 16.09 -10.39 -13.38
CA GLY A 114 17.41 -10.99 -13.23
C GLY A 114 17.63 -11.99 -14.36
N SER A 115 18.52 -11.68 -15.29
CA SER A 115 19.09 -12.71 -16.16
C SER A 115 19.86 -13.70 -15.26
N GLY A 116 19.55 -15.00 -15.37
CA GLY A 116 20.06 -16.05 -14.49
C GLY A 116 21.57 -15.94 -14.19
N GLY A 117 21.90 -16.04 -12.90
CA GLY A 117 23.26 -15.93 -12.37
C GLY A 117 23.22 -15.21 -11.04
N GLY A 118 23.30 -15.98 -9.95
CA GLY A 118 23.15 -15.47 -8.59
C GLY A 118 24.13 -14.35 -8.28
N LEU A 119 23.60 -13.14 -8.13
CA LEU A 119 24.18 -12.08 -7.31
C LEU A 119 23.01 -11.35 -6.65
N GLY A 120 22.79 -11.73 -5.40
CA GLY A 120 21.81 -11.12 -4.52
C GLY A 120 22.00 -9.60 -4.48
N TRP A 121 20.87 -8.92 -4.57
CA TRP A 121 20.68 -7.50 -4.39
C TRP A 121 21.59 -6.95 -3.27
N SER A 122 22.58 -6.14 -3.62
CA SER A 122 23.47 -5.51 -2.64
C SER A 122 22.76 -4.34 -1.96
N GLY A 123 21.87 -4.65 -1.04
CA GLY A 123 21.31 -3.73 -0.07
C GLY A 123 21.73 -4.15 1.33
N ARG A 124 23.03 -4.04 1.65
CA ARG A 124 23.51 -4.10 3.03
C ARG A 124 23.25 -2.75 3.70
N ARG A 125 22.63 -2.87 4.87
CA ARG A 125 22.37 -1.90 5.95
C ARG A 125 21.09 -1.08 5.81
#